data_AF-A0A8H9Z4R0-F1
#
_entry.id   AF-A0A8H9Z4R0-F1
#
_cell.length_a   1.000
_cell.length_b   1.000
_cell.length_c   1.000
_cell.angle_alpha   90.00
_cell.angle_beta   90.00
_cell.angle_gamma   90.00
#
_symmetry.space_group_name_H-M   'P 1'
#
loop_
_entity.id
_entity.type
_entity.pdbx_description
1 polymer ?
#
loop_
_entity_poly.entity_id
_entity_poly.type
_entity_poly.pdbx_seq_one_letter_code
_entity_poly.pdbx_strand_id
1 'polypeptide(L)'
;MASDRKKAKRAKRAKLKAKETRVSRKVVNDDGAETLRMLGEGMVSLLFKLAEAEVISMVEMLKTLMIETGQAEMAYLDDEVDYQVIVLTAYGQRIEGRPEDWMEEPAFLEAYAAAARGVGRSELIEAWQDAHVLED
;
A
#
# COMPACT_ATOMS: atom_id res chain seq x y z
N MET A 1 -15.84 -31.21 -3.47
CA MET A 1 -16.11 -29.82 -3.90
C MET A 1 -14.90 -28.95 -3.56
N ALA A 2 -14.30 -28.26 -4.53
CA ALA A 2 -13.18 -27.36 -4.25
C ALA A 2 -13.72 -26.13 -3.49
N SER A 3 -13.36 -26.02 -2.21
CA SER A 3 -13.71 -24.88 -1.34
C SER A 3 -13.52 -23.55 -2.07
N ASP A 4 -14.49 -22.65 -1.94
CA ASP A 4 -14.51 -21.35 -2.62
C ASP A 4 -13.25 -20.51 -2.33
N ARG A 5 -12.58 -20.75 -1.20
CA ARG A 5 -11.27 -20.19 -0.86
C ARG A 5 -10.18 -20.54 -1.88
N LYS A 6 -10.18 -21.77 -2.43
CA LYS A 6 -9.21 -22.20 -3.46
C LYS A 6 -9.49 -21.56 -4.82
N LYS A 7 -10.75 -21.24 -5.12
CA LYS A 7 -11.13 -20.51 -6.34
C LYS A 7 -10.74 -19.04 -6.23
N ALA A 8 -10.96 -18.40 -5.08
CA ALA A 8 -10.53 -17.02 -4.81
C ALA A 8 -9.00 -16.87 -4.94
N LYS A 9 -8.22 -17.81 -4.38
CA LYS A 9 -6.75 -17.81 -4.49
C LYS A 9 -6.25 -17.96 -5.94
N ARG A 10 -6.91 -18.81 -6.74
CA ARG A 10 -6.60 -18.95 -8.18
C ARG A 10 -7.01 -17.71 -8.97
N ALA A 11 -8.12 -17.08 -8.64
CA ALA A 11 -8.58 -15.84 -9.27
C ALA A 11 -7.64 -14.66 -8.96
N LYS A 12 -7.21 -14.47 -7.70
CA LYS A 12 -6.21 -13.44 -7.32
C LYS A 12 -4.88 -13.65 -8.04
N ARG A 13 -4.36 -14.88 -8.09
CA ARG A 13 -3.12 -15.21 -8.83
C ARG A 13 -3.25 -15.03 -10.34
N ALA A 14 -4.41 -15.33 -10.92
CA ALA A 14 -4.67 -15.08 -12.33
C ALA A 14 -4.77 -13.58 -12.65
N LYS A 15 -5.36 -12.78 -11.75
CA LYS A 15 -5.39 -11.31 -11.86
C LYS A 15 -3.98 -10.71 -11.78
N LEU A 16 -3.14 -11.16 -10.85
CA LEU A 16 -1.74 -10.75 -10.74
C LEU A 16 -0.96 -11.06 -12.02
N LYS A 17 -1.06 -12.29 -12.55
CA LYS A 17 -0.42 -12.65 -13.82
C LYS A 17 -0.94 -11.82 -15.00
N ALA A 18 -2.24 -11.50 -15.02
CA ALA A 18 -2.81 -10.66 -16.07
C ALA A 18 -2.33 -9.19 -15.98
N LYS A 19 -2.13 -8.67 -14.76
CA LYS A 19 -1.52 -7.36 -14.51
C LYS A 19 -0.05 -7.34 -14.96
N GLU A 20 0.75 -8.33 -14.56
CA GLU A 20 2.15 -8.48 -15.02
C GLU A 20 2.25 -8.55 -16.54
N THR A 21 1.35 -9.31 -17.19
CA THR A 21 1.31 -9.45 -18.65
C THR A 21 0.89 -8.15 -19.34
N ARG A 22 0.06 -7.31 -18.71
CA ARG A 22 -0.34 -5.99 -19.22
C ARG A 22 0.77 -4.95 -19.07
N VAL A 23 1.45 -4.92 -17.92
CA VAL A 23 2.60 -4.03 -17.67
C VAL A 23 3.73 -4.35 -18.65
N SER A 24 4.09 -5.62 -18.79
CA SER A 24 5.15 -6.05 -19.72
C SER A 24 4.84 -5.76 -21.19
N ARG A 25 3.56 -5.71 -21.60
CA ARG A 25 3.18 -5.37 -22.98
C ARG A 25 3.14 -3.85 -23.25
N LYS A 26 2.99 -3.02 -22.20
CA LYS A 26 3.02 -1.54 -22.32
C LYS A 26 4.47 -0.99 -22.32
N VAL A 27 5.40 -1.72 -21.72
CA VAL A 27 6.83 -1.36 -21.58
C VAL A 27 7.65 -1.57 -22.86
N VAL A 28 7.08 -2.13 -23.93
CA VAL A 28 7.83 -2.43 -25.16
C VAL A 28 8.14 -1.18 -26.03
N ASN A 29 7.54 -0.02 -25.74
CA ASN A 29 7.66 1.18 -26.60
C ASN A 29 8.06 2.48 -25.89
N ASP A 30 8.40 2.44 -24.60
CA ASP A 30 8.85 3.64 -23.88
C ASP A 30 10.11 3.25 -23.10
N ASP A 31 11.12 4.12 -23.11
CA ASP A 31 12.42 3.87 -22.48
C ASP A 31 12.18 3.54 -21.00
N GLY A 32 12.16 2.24 -20.65
CA GLY A 32 11.69 1.76 -19.35
C GLY A 32 12.44 2.36 -18.16
N ALA A 33 13.64 2.90 -18.41
CA ALA A 33 14.42 3.68 -17.46
C ALA A 33 13.73 4.98 -17.03
N GLU A 34 13.08 5.72 -17.93
CA GLU A 34 12.40 6.98 -17.62
C GLU A 34 11.14 6.74 -16.78
N THR A 35 10.37 5.69 -17.11
CA THR A 35 9.20 5.27 -16.33
C THR A 35 9.62 4.78 -14.93
N LEU A 36 10.70 3.99 -14.83
CA LEU A 36 11.23 3.54 -13.53
C LEU A 36 11.79 4.70 -12.70
N ARG A 37 12.43 5.68 -13.34
CA ARG A 37 12.94 6.88 -12.65
C ARG A 37 11.79 7.73 -12.11
N MET A 38 10.76 8.01 -12.91
CA MET A 38 9.59 8.77 -12.46
C MET A 38 8.86 8.08 -11.31
N LEU A 39 8.73 6.74 -11.36
CA LEU A 39 8.15 5.96 -10.27
C LEU A 39 9.01 6.03 -9.00
N GLY A 40 10.34 5.93 -9.15
CA GLY A 40 11.30 6.04 -8.06
C GLY A 40 11.29 7.43 -7.41
N GLU A 41 11.27 8.49 -8.21
CA GLU A 41 11.20 9.88 -7.75
C GLU A 41 9.89 10.16 -7.00
N GLY A 42 8.75 9.69 -7.53
CA GLY A 42 7.45 9.79 -6.87
C GLY A 42 7.44 9.07 -5.52
N MET A 43 8.00 7.87 -5.46
CA MET A 43 8.10 7.10 -4.21
C MET A 43 9.03 7.76 -3.19
N VAL A 44 10.19 8.31 -3.62
CA VAL A 44 11.09 9.05 -2.74
C VAL A 44 10.42 10.30 -2.20
N SER A 45 9.73 11.06 -3.03
CA SER A 45 8.99 12.25 -2.60
C SER A 45 7.92 11.90 -1.56
N LEU A 46 7.17 10.82 -1.78
CA LEU A 46 6.18 10.34 -0.81
C LEU A 46 6.83 10.00 0.53
N LEU A 47 7.94 9.26 0.53
CA LEU A 47 8.64 8.87 1.76
C LEU A 47 9.14 10.09 2.57
N PHE A 48 9.59 11.16 1.90
CA PHE A 48 9.94 12.41 2.58
C PHE A 48 8.71 13.07 3.22
N LYS A 49 7.58 13.14 2.52
CA LYS A 49 6.32 13.67 3.09
C LYS A 49 5.87 12.86 4.31
N LEU A 50 6.02 11.53 4.27
CA LEU A 50 5.71 10.67 5.41
C LEU A 50 6.60 10.99 6.61
N ALA A 51 7.91 11.16 6.40
CA ALA A 51 8.84 11.54 7.47
C ALA A 51 8.49 12.90 8.09
N GLU A 52 8.20 13.91 7.27
CA GLU A 52 7.80 15.23 7.74
C GLU A 52 6.51 15.18 8.57
N ALA A 53 5.53 14.39 8.13
CA ALA A 53 4.27 14.22 8.84
C ALA A 53 4.43 13.38 10.13
N GLU A 54 5.30 12.38 10.13
CA GLU A 54 5.56 11.54 11.31
C GLU A 54 6.20 12.33 12.46
N VAL A 55 6.99 13.37 12.17
CA VAL A 55 7.51 14.31 13.19
C VAL A 55 6.38 14.91 14.03
N ILE A 56 5.19 15.07 13.46
CA ILE A 56 3.99 15.51 14.18
C ILE A 56 3.36 14.34 14.91
N SER A 57 2.99 13.28 14.18
CA SER A 57 2.54 12.00 14.74
C SER A 57 2.40 10.91 13.68
N MET A 58 2.36 9.65 14.11
CA MET A 58 2.03 8.51 13.25
C MET A 58 0.65 8.66 12.58
N VAL A 59 -0.33 9.29 13.24
CA VAL A 59 -1.65 9.55 12.64
C VAL A 59 -1.53 10.52 11.47
N GLU A 60 -0.75 11.60 11.60
CA GLU A 60 -0.56 12.56 10.51
C GLU A 60 0.23 11.94 9.33
N MET A 61 1.23 11.11 9.63
CA MET A 61 1.92 10.30 8.61
C MET A 61 0.93 9.43 7.83
N LEU A 62 0.05 8.71 8.51
CA LEU A 62 -0.92 7.82 7.87
C LEU A 62 -2.01 8.58 7.11
N LYS A 63 -2.46 9.75 7.61
CA LYS A 63 -3.35 10.63 6.82
C LYS A 63 -2.69 11.07 5.53
N THR A 64 -1.42 11.45 5.60
CA THR A 64 -0.63 11.88 4.43
C THR A 64 -0.56 10.74 3.41
N LEU A 65 -0.22 9.53 3.87
CA LEU A 65 -0.23 8.35 3.01
C LEU A 65 -1.58 8.16 2.31
N MET A 66 -2.69 8.14 3.06
CA MET A 66 -4.02 7.88 2.52
C MET A 66 -4.51 8.95 1.53
N ILE A 67 -4.10 10.20 1.73
CA ILE A 67 -4.41 11.30 0.81
C ILE A 67 -3.61 11.11 -0.49
N GLU A 68 -2.31 10.85 -0.40
CA GLU A 68 -1.44 10.70 -1.56
C GLU A 68 -1.80 9.42 -2.36
N THR A 69 -2.10 8.31 -1.68
CA THR A 69 -2.54 7.08 -2.35
C THR A 69 -3.95 7.19 -2.91
N GLY A 70 -4.83 7.97 -2.27
CA GLY A 70 -6.18 8.23 -2.77
C GLY A 70 -6.20 9.13 -4.01
N GLN A 71 -5.14 9.91 -4.23
CA GLN A 71 -4.95 10.72 -5.44
C GLN A 71 -4.30 9.94 -6.58
N ALA A 72 -3.61 8.84 -6.28
CA ALA A 72 -3.14 7.93 -7.32
C ALA A 72 -4.35 7.30 -8.02
N GLU A 73 -4.34 7.23 -9.35
CA GLU A 73 -5.43 6.65 -10.17
C GLU A 73 -5.51 5.11 -10.01
N MET A 74 -5.72 4.63 -8.79
CA MET A 74 -5.86 3.21 -8.48
C MET A 74 -7.30 2.77 -8.72
N ALA A 75 -7.45 1.69 -9.49
CA ALA A 75 -8.76 1.25 -9.95
C ALA A 75 -9.58 0.53 -8.86
N TYR A 76 -8.94 0.05 -7.78
CA TYR A 76 -9.57 -0.75 -6.74
C TYR A 76 -8.99 -0.44 -5.36
N LEU A 77 -9.82 -0.51 -4.33
CA LEU A 77 -9.43 -0.26 -2.93
C LEU A 77 -8.34 -1.23 -2.43
N ASP A 78 -8.44 -2.52 -2.80
CA ASP A 78 -7.42 -3.53 -2.47
C ASP A 78 -6.04 -3.16 -3.05
N ASP A 79 -6.00 -2.62 -4.28
CA ASP A 79 -4.75 -2.23 -4.92
C ASP A 79 -4.12 -1.03 -4.19
N GLU A 80 -4.96 -0.17 -3.62
CA GLU A 80 -4.51 0.94 -2.80
C GLU A 80 -3.93 0.47 -1.48
N VAL A 81 -4.58 -0.45 -0.79
CA VAL A 81 -4.06 -1.02 0.46
C VAL A 81 -2.74 -1.76 0.20
N ASP A 82 -2.65 -2.55 -0.87
CA ASP A 82 -1.40 -3.21 -1.28
C ASP A 82 -0.28 -2.18 -1.51
N TYR A 83 -0.59 -1.05 -2.16
CA TYR A 83 0.38 0.02 -2.37
C TYR A 83 0.80 0.71 -1.06
N GLN A 84 -0.17 0.98 -0.17
CA GLN A 84 0.12 1.53 1.17
C GLN A 84 1.05 0.62 1.97
N VAL A 85 0.81 -0.70 1.96
CA VAL A 85 1.68 -1.69 2.60
C VAL A 85 3.10 -1.61 2.04
N ILE A 86 3.26 -1.62 0.71
CA ILE A 86 4.59 -1.52 0.08
C ILE A 86 5.32 -0.25 0.50
N VAL A 87 4.63 0.90 0.49
CA VAL A 87 5.22 2.19 0.89
C VAL A 87 5.63 2.16 2.36
N LEU A 88 4.78 1.65 3.24
CA LEU A 88 5.05 1.57 4.68
C LEU A 88 6.18 0.58 4.99
N THR A 89 6.26 -0.57 4.33
CA THR A 89 7.40 -1.49 4.44
C THR A 89 8.70 -0.79 4.04
N ALA A 90 8.72 -0.12 2.88
CA ALA A 90 9.90 0.60 2.40
C ALA A 90 10.27 1.80 3.28
N TYR A 91 9.30 2.41 3.95
CA TYR A 91 9.50 3.46 4.93
C TYR A 91 10.11 2.92 6.22
N GLY A 92 9.51 1.85 6.78
CA GLY A 92 9.95 1.28 8.05
C GLY A 92 11.35 0.68 7.99
N GLN A 93 11.73 0.06 6.86
CA GLN A 93 13.09 -0.44 6.62
C GLN A 93 14.18 0.64 6.68
N ARG A 94 13.82 1.92 6.51
CA ARG A 94 14.76 3.04 6.60
C ARG A 94 14.88 3.62 8.00
N ILE A 95 14.03 3.21 8.94
CA ILE A 95 14.02 3.71 10.32
C ILE A 95 14.76 2.74 11.22
N GLU A 96 15.86 3.20 11.81
CA GLU A 96 16.62 2.41 12.77
C GLU A 96 15.78 2.07 13.99
N GLY A 97 15.76 0.77 14.36
CA GLY A 97 15.05 0.28 15.54
C GLY A 97 13.55 0.02 15.36
N ARG A 98 12.98 0.24 14.17
CA ARG A 98 11.60 -0.15 13.87
C ARG A 98 11.51 -1.67 13.66
N PRO A 99 10.63 -2.39 14.36
CA PRO A 99 10.49 -3.84 14.18
C PRO A 99 9.86 -4.17 12.83
N GLU A 100 10.05 -5.40 12.35
CA GLU A 100 9.55 -5.83 11.03
C GLU A 100 8.01 -5.88 10.99
N ASP A 101 7.40 -6.26 12.12
CA ASP A 101 5.96 -6.41 12.36
C ASP A 101 5.31 -5.14 12.93
N TRP A 102 5.97 -3.97 12.85
CA TRP A 102 5.45 -2.71 13.41
C TRP A 102 4.06 -2.30 12.89
N MET A 103 3.66 -2.78 11.70
CA MET A 103 2.34 -2.55 11.11
C MET A 103 1.23 -3.44 11.69
N GLU A 104 1.60 -4.47 12.43
CA GLU A 104 0.68 -5.36 13.15
C GLU A 104 0.50 -4.93 14.61
N GLU A 105 1.36 -4.03 15.10
CA GLU A 105 1.27 -3.52 16.46
C GLU A 105 -0.06 -2.81 16.70
N PRO A 106 -0.69 -3.00 17.89
CA PRO A 106 -1.96 -2.35 18.21
C PRO A 106 -1.92 -0.83 18.06
N ALA A 107 -0.82 -0.19 18.44
CA ALA A 107 -0.64 1.25 18.34
C ALA A 107 -0.69 1.74 16.88
N PHE A 108 -0.11 0.98 15.95
CA PHE A 108 -0.18 1.28 14.53
C PHE A 108 -1.62 1.13 14.01
N LEU A 109 -2.27 0.01 14.32
CA LEU A 109 -3.63 -0.27 13.84
C LEU A 109 -4.64 0.76 14.35
N GLU A 110 -4.49 1.21 15.60
CA GLU A 110 -5.29 2.30 16.16
C GLU A 110 -5.04 3.63 15.43
N ALA A 111 -3.79 3.97 15.16
CA ALA A 111 -3.44 5.18 14.42
C ALA A 111 -3.93 5.14 12.96
N TYR A 112 -3.86 3.97 12.32
CA TYR A 112 -4.39 3.74 10.98
C TYR A 112 -5.90 3.96 10.94
N ALA A 113 -6.64 3.36 11.88
CA ALA A 113 -8.08 3.56 11.99
C ALA A 113 -8.45 5.03 12.29
N ALA A 114 -7.67 5.72 13.13
CA ALA A 114 -7.87 7.14 13.42
C ALA A 114 -7.60 8.02 12.19
N ALA A 115 -6.54 7.74 11.44
CA ALA A 115 -6.19 8.44 10.21
C ALA A 115 -7.27 8.25 9.14
N ALA A 116 -7.70 7.00 8.89
CA ALA A 116 -8.72 6.65 7.92
C ALA A 116 -10.04 7.38 8.20
N ARG A 117 -10.50 7.39 9.46
CA ARG A 117 -11.68 8.18 9.86
C ARG A 117 -11.45 9.68 9.68
N GLY A 118 -10.27 10.17 10.01
CA GLY A 118 -9.90 11.58 9.91
C GLY A 118 -9.92 12.11 8.47
N VAL A 119 -9.60 11.27 7.48
CA VAL A 119 -9.68 11.63 6.04
C VAL A 119 -11.01 11.24 5.40
N GLY A 120 -11.97 10.72 6.18
CA GLY A 120 -13.29 10.32 5.68
C GLY A 120 -13.30 9.02 4.87
N ARG A 121 -12.28 8.17 5.03
CA ARG A 121 -12.07 6.93 4.27
C ARG A 121 -12.09 5.69 5.14
N SER A 122 -13.16 5.52 5.92
CA SER A 122 -13.29 4.40 6.88
C SER A 122 -13.26 3.02 6.21
N GLU A 123 -13.59 2.93 4.91
CA GLU A 123 -13.50 1.69 4.11
C GLU A 123 -12.08 1.10 4.07
N LEU A 124 -11.04 1.93 4.24
CA LEU A 124 -9.66 1.46 4.31
C LEU A 124 -9.39 0.58 5.53
N ILE A 125 -10.14 0.75 6.61
CA ILE A 125 -9.95 -0.03 7.85
C ILE A 125 -10.29 -1.50 7.60
N GLU A 126 -11.43 -1.76 6.96
CA GLU A 126 -11.86 -3.11 6.63
C GLU A 126 -10.92 -3.73 5.58
N ALA A 127 -10.56 -2.97 4.54
CA ALA A 127 -9.65 -3.44 3.51
C ALA A 127 -8.24 -3.77 4.04
N TRP A 128 -7.73 -2.99 5.02
CA TRP A 128 -6.47 -3.28 5.69
C TRP A 128 -6.52 -4.59 6.48
N GLN A 129 -7.61 -4.83 7.22
CA GLN A 129 -7.81 -6.09 7.94
C GLN A 129 -7.90 -7.28 6.98
N ASP A 130 -8.65 -7.16 5.89
CA ASP A 130 -8.77 -8.21 4.88
C ASP A 130 -7.44 -8.55 4.19
N ALA A 131 -6.54 -7.56 4.06
CA ALA A 131 -5.20 -7.76 3.52
C ALA A 131 -4.29 -8.55 4.49
N HIS A 132 -4.43 -8.34 5.80
CA HIS A 132 -3.53 -8.93 6.83
C HIS A 132 -4.10 -10.18 7.53
N VAL A 133 -5.40 -10.50 7.39
CA VAL A 133 -6.04 -11.72 7.95
C VAL A 133 -5.72 -13.01 7.15
N LEU A 134 -4.87 -12.95 6.12
CA LEU A 134 -4.63 -14.07 5.19
C LEU A 134 -3.37 -14.91 5.45
N GLU A 135 -2.66 -14.70 6.56
CA GLU A 135 -1.55 -15.55 7.00
C GLU A 135 -1.97 -16.50 8.14
N ASP A 136 -2.68 -17.58 7.77
CA ASP A 136 -2.77 -18.84 8.53
C ASP A 136 -2.89 -20.04 7.55
#